data_AF-A0A7X8WU06-F1
#
_entry.id   AF-A0A7X8WU06-F1
#
_cell.length_a   1.000
_cell.length_b   1.000
_cell.length_c   1.000
_cell.angle_alpha   90.00
_cell.angle_beta   90.00
_cell.angle_gamma   90.00
#
_symmetry.space_group_name_H-M   'P 1'
#
loop_
_entity.id
_entity.type
_entity.pdbx_description
1 polymer ?
#
loop_
_entity_poly.entity_id
_entity_poly.type
_entity_poly.pdbx_seq_one_letter_code
_entity_poly.pdbx_strand_id
1 'polypeptide(L)'
;MKRNWWQDKIVYQIYPMSFCDTNGDGIGDIPGIISRLDYLKQLGVDLLWISPLYPSPNRDNGYDISDYCAIHPNYGTMDDFDLLVKLAGERGIKILMDLVINHTSNQHEWFQKSRQRIAPYTDYYIWQPARNGKKATLTDIDDIEQIETERFNNNSTLQDIATQKHDGDKKTT
;
A
#
# COMPACT_ATOMS: atom_id res chain seq x y z
N MET A 1 -5.48 32.07 1.63
CA MET A 1 -5.72 30.81 0.90
C MET A 1 -7.14 30.34 1.21
N LYS A 2 -7.82 29.72 0.23
CA LYS A 2 -9.13 29.07 0.45
C LYS A 2 -8.92 27.78 1.24
N ARG A 3 -9.69 27.53 2.31
CA ARG A 3 -9.62 26.25 3.03
C ARG A 3 -10.20 25.13 2.18
N ASN A 4 -9.50 24.01 2.11
CA ASN A 4 -10.01 22.79 1.49
C ASN A 4 -10.99 22.11 2.44
N TRP A 5 -11.96 21.37 1.88
CA TRP A 5 -13.05 20.74 2.63
C TRP A 5 -12.58 19.70 3.67
N TRP A 6 -11.36 19.18 3.56
CA TRP A 6 -10.79 18.15 4.44
C TRP A 6 -10.00 18.73 5.61
N GLN A 7 -9.67 20.02 5.61
CA GLN A 7 -8.76 20.64 6.58
C GLN A 7 -9.38 20.89 7.96
N ASP A 8 -10.69 20.69 8.11
CA ASP A 8 -11.46 20.85 9.35
C ASP A 8 -12.13 19.55 9.78
N LYS A 9 -11.75 18.42 9.18
CA LYS A 9 -12.40 17.13 9.37
C LYS A 9 -11.71 16.27 10.40
N ILE A 10 -12.51 15.55 11.20
CA ILE A 10 -12.03 14.57 12.17
C ILE A 10 -11.97 13.21 11.49
N VAL A 11 -10.76 12.65 11.40
CA VAL A 11 -10.50 11.31 10.88
C VAL A 11 -10.44 10.32 12.03
N TYR A 12 -11.14 9.20 11.90
CA TYR A 12 -11.05 8.07 12.81
C TYR A 12 -10.59 6.83 12.04
N GLN A 13 -9.50 6.21 12.48
CA GLN A 13 -8.95 5.03 11.83
C GLN A 13 -9.54 3.77 12.45
N ILE A 14 -9.98 2.83 11.60
CA ILE A 14 -10.47 1.51 11.99
C ILE A 14 -9.52 0.45 11.43
N TYR A 15 -9.05 -0.44 12.31
CA TYR A 15 -8.49 -1.73 11.93
C TYR A 15 -9.61 -2.78 11.97
N PRO A 16 -10.14 -3.25 10.81
CA PRO A 16 -11.40 -4.01 10.74
C PRO A 16 -11.42 -5.25 11.62
N MET A 17 -10.34 -6.05 11.55
CA MET A 17 -10.21 -7.34 12.23
C MET A 17 -10.43 -7.25 13.75
N SER A 18 -10.20 -6.10 14.37
CA SER A 18 -10.29 -5.93 15.83
C SER A 18 -11.37 -4.93 16.26
N PHE A 19 -12.23 -4.47 15.34
CA PHE A 19 -13.19 -3.42 15.66
C PHE A 19 -14.51 -3.95 16.24
N CYS A 20 -15.25 -4.74 15.48
CA CYS A 20 -16.54 -5.29 15.91
C CYS A 20 -16.89 -6.52 15.06
N ASP A 21 -17.00 -7.69 15.69
CA ASP A 21 -17.46 -8.94 15.08
C ASP A 21 -18.99 -9.03 15.19
N THR A 22 -19.68 -9.42 14.11
CA THR A 22 -21.13 -9.61 14.09
C THR A 22 -21.59 -11.03 13.79
N ASN A 23 -20.70 -11.92 13.36
CA ASN A 23 -21.03 -13.28 12.96
C ASN A 23 -20.52 -14.34 13.97
N GLY A 24 -19.69 -13.95 14.92
CA GLY A 24 -19.17 -14.79 16.00
C GLY A 24 -17.93 -15.61 15.63
N ASP A 25 -17.25 -15.31 14.52
CA ASP A 25 -16.03 -15.99 14.09
C ASP A 25 -14.75 -15.47 14.78
N GLY A 26 -14.86 -14.39 15.57
CA GLY A 26 -13.77 -13.76 16.31
C GLY A 26 -13.01 -12.69 15.51
N ILE A 27 -13.47 -12.33 14.31
CA ILE A 27 -12.88 -11.33 13.42
C ILE A 27 -13.90 -10.21 13.21
N GLY A 28 -13.47 -8.96 13.39
CA GLY A 28 -14.32 -7.83 13.06
C GLY A 28 -14.60 -7.70 11.56
N ASP A 29 -15.81 -7.28 11.22
CA ASP A 29 -16.35 -7.31 9.85
C ASP A 29 -17.04 -5.98 9.46
N ILE A 30 -17.40 -5.84 8.17
CA ILE A 30 -18.06 -4.64 7.64
C ILE A 30 -19.43 -4.40 8.30
N PRO A 31 -20.31 -5.40 8.48
CA PRO A 31 -21.55 -5.23 9.24
C PRO A 31 -21.31 -4.70 10.67
N GLY A 32 -20.20 -5.10 11.30
CA GLY A 32 -19.75 -4.59 12.59
C GLY A 32 -19.42 -3.11 12.53
N ILE A 33 -18.70 -2.65 11.50
CA ILE A 33 -18.47 -1.21 11.26
C ILE A 33 -19.80 -0.47 11.09
N ILE A 34 -20.70 -1.02 10.27
CA ILE A 34 -22.04 -0.46 10.03
C ILE A 34 -22.80 -0.27 11.34
N SER A 35 -22.79 -1.28 12.22
CA SER A 35 -23.49 -1.26 13.52
C SER A 35 -23.01 -0.14 14.46
N ARG A 36 -21.82 0.42 14.22
CA ARG A 36 -21.20 1.47 15.05
C ARG A 36 -21.25 2.86 14.41
N LEU A 37 -21.83 3.02 13.23
CA LEU A 37 -21.88 4.33 12.55
C LEU A 37 -22.60 5.40 13.38
N ASP A 38 -23.63 5.06 14.14
CA ASP A 38 -24.32 6.01 15.02
C ASP A 38 -23.41 6.49 16.18
N TYR A 39 -22.64 5.56 16.76
CA TYR A 39 -21.63 5.89 17.77
C TYR A 39 -20.54 6.81 17.19
N LEU A 40 -20.01 6.46 16.01
CA LEU A 40 -18.97 7.25 15.33
C LEU A 40 -19.49 8.64 14.97
N LYS A 41 -20.77 8.75 14.56
CA LYS A 41 -21.41 10.04 14.32
C LYS A 41 -21.54 10.86 15.60
N GLN A 42 -21.99 10.24 16.70
CA GLN A 42 -22.12 10.91 18.00
C GLN A 42 -20.76 11.41 18.52
N LEU A 43 -19.69 10.66 18.25
CA LEU A 43 -18.31 11.05 18.58
C LEU A 43 -17.84 12.29 17.79
N GLY A 44 -18.49 12.60 16.66
CA GLY A 44 -18.15 13.74 15.81
C GLY A 44 -17.23 13.40 14.63
N VAL A 45 -17.12 12.12 14.25
CA VAL A 45 -16.29 11.70 13.12
C VAL A 45 -16.86 12.19 11.79
N ASP A 46 -15.99 12.71 10.93
CA ASP A 46 -16.33 13.11 9.55
C ASP A 46 -15.81 12.11 8.50
N LEU A 47 -14.65 11.47 8.76
CA LEU A 47 -14.01 10.51 7.86
C LEU A 47 -13.62 9.24 8.63
N LEU A 48 -14.00 8.08 8.08
CA LEU A 48 -13.49 6.78 8.52
C LEU A 48 -12.38 6.34 7.59
N TRP A 49 -11.16 6.28 8.11
CA TRP A 49 -10.04 5.65 7.44
C TRP A 49 -10.04 4.17 7.81
N ILE A 50 -10.27 3.30 6.85
CA ILE A 50 -10.35 1.87 7.09
C ILE A 50 -9.10 1.21 6.53
N SER A 51 -8.38 0.47 7.39
CA SER A 51 -7.28 -0.41 6.97
C SER A 51 -7.75 -1.44 5.92
N PRO A 52 -6.83 -2.09 5.18
CA PRO A 52 -7.19 -2.91 4.02
C PRO A 52 -8.35 -3.88 4.24
N LEU A 53 -9.35 -3.80 3.36
CA LEU A 53 -10.50 -4.73 3.31
C LEU A 53 -10.39 -5.72 2.13
N TYR A 54 -9.29 -5.70 1.37
CA TYR A 54 -9.13 -6.45 0.14
C TYR A 54 -8.73 -7.91 0.39
N PRO A 55 -9.02 -8.85 -0.52
CA PRO A 55 -8.44 -10.18 -0.50
C PRO A 55 -6.92 -10.14 -0.36
N SER A 56 -6.43 -10.93 0.58
CA SER A 56 -5.03 -10.98 0.98
C SER A 56 -4.76 -12.35 1.61
N PRO A 57 -3.59 -12.95 1.39
CA PRO A 57 -3.13 -14.10 2.16
C PRO A 57 -2.85 -13.78 3.64
N ASN A 58 -2.98 -12.51 4.04
CA ASN A 58 -2.73 -12.00 5.38
C ASN A 58 -1.32 -12.35 5.90
N ARG A 59 -0.31 -12.21 5.05
CA ARG A 59 1.10 -12.29 5.49
C ARG A 59 1.63 -10.96 6.00
N ASP A 60 0.95 -9.87 5.68
CA ASP A 60 1.24 -8.51 6.15
C ASP A 60 -0.04 -7.79 6.56
N ASN A 61 -0.86 -8.43 7.42
CA ASN A 61 -2.08 -7.84 8.00
C ASN A 61 -3.04 -7.18 6.97
N GLY A 62 -3.16 -7.78 5.77
CA GLY A 62 -4.04 -7.30 4.70
C GLY A 62 -3.38 -6.39 3.67
N TYR A 63 -2.12 -5.96 3.88
CA TYR A 63 -1.40 -5.09 2.94
C TYR A 63 -0.79 -5.88 1.75
N ASP A 64 -0.65 -7.21 1.87
CA ASP A 64 -0.31 -8.10 0.77
C ASP A 64 -1.56 -8.46 -0.07
N ILE A 65 -2.01 -7.53 -0.92
CA ILE A 65 -3.28 -7.63 -1.66
C ILE A 65 -3.19 -8.59 -2.86
N SER A 66 -4.14 -9.52 -2.99
CA SER A 66 -4.25 -10.46 -4.12
C SER A 66 -5.31 -10.06 -5.15
N ASP A 67 -6.29 -9.23 -4.78
CA ASP A 67 -7.29 -8.65 -5.68
C ASP A 67 -7.74 -7.27 -5.17
N TYR A 68 -7.53 -6.22 -5.97
CA TYR A 68 -7.88 -4.84 -5.60
C TYR A 68 -9.37 -4.51 -5.75
N CYS A 69 -10.14 -5.36 -6.43
CA CYS A 69 -11.52 -5.07 -6.83
C CYS A 69 -12.55 -5.89 -6.04
N ALA A 70 -12.12 -6.61 -5.01
CA ALA A 70 -12.96 -7.45 -4.18
C ALA A 70 -12.79 -7.11 -2.70
N ILE A 71 -13.72 -7.62 -1.89
CA ILE A 71 -13.67 -7.57 -0.43
C ILE A 71 -13.20 -8.93 0.09
N HIS A 72 -12.36 -8.93 1.11
CA HIS A 72 -11.89 -10.14 1.77
C HIS A 72 -13.08 -10.86 2.40
N PRO A 73 -13.25 -12.18 2.17
CA PRO A 73 -14.42 -12.92 2.68
C PRO A 73 -14.62 -12.83 4.21
N ASN A 74 -13.53 -12.79 4.99
CA ASN A 74 -13.60 -12.57 6.44
C ASN A 74 -14.25 -11.24 6.87
N TYR A 75 -14.31 -10.23 6.00
CA TYR A 75 -14.90 -8.93 6.31
C TYR A 75 -16.31 -8.77 5.73
N GLY A 76 -16.74 -9.66 4.84
CA GLY A 76 -18.05 -9.61 4.19
C GLY A 76 -17.94 -9.61 2.67
N THR A 77 -18.90 -8.95 2.02
CA THR A 77 -19.09 -8.91 0.57
C THR A 77 -18.95 -7.49 0.01
N MET A 78 -18.94 -7.37 -1.33
CA MET A 78 -19.02 -6.06 -1.97
C MET A 78 -20.34 -5.35 -1.65
N ASP A 79 -21.45 -6.08 -1.53
CA ASP A 79 -22.75 -5.51 -1.16
C ASP A 79 -22.71 -4.93 0.26
N ASP A 80 -22.00 -5.57 1.20
CA ASP A 80 -21.79 -5.03 2.55
C ASP A 80 -20.98 -3.74 2.51
N PHE A 81 -19.97 -3.66 1.64
CA PHE A 81 -19.18 -2.44 1.46
C PHE A 81 -20.00 -1.31 0.84
N ASP A 82 -20.81 -1.59 -0.18
CA ASP A 82 -21.74 -0.62 -0.77
C ASP A 82 -22.74 -0.09 0.27
N LEU A 83 -23.24 -1.00 1.12
CA LEU A 83 -24.12 -0.64 2.22
C LEU A 83 -23.41 0.24 3.26
N LEU A 84 -22.16 -0.05 3.61
CA LEU A 84 -21.34 0.78 4.49
C LEU A 84 -21.18 2.20 3.93
N VAL A 85 -20.79 2.33 2.66
CA VAL A 85 -20.61 3.64 2.01
C VAL A 85 -21.91 4.43 2.02
N LYS A 86 -23.04 3.78 1.70
CA LYS A 86 -24.35 4.41 1.71
C LYS A 86 -24.74 4.90 3.11
N LEU A 87 -24.71 4.02 4.11
CA LEU A 87 -25.17 4.32 5.47
C LEU A 87 -24.24 5.31 6.19
N ALA A 88 -22.93 5.27 5.90
CA ALA A 88 -21.99 6.28 6.37
C ALA A 88 -22.31 7.65 5.74
N GLY A 89 -22.56 7.67 4.42
CA GLY A 89 -22.94 8.87 3.68
C GLY A 89 -24.22 9.54 4.22
N GLU A 90 -25.24 8.75 4.56
CA GLU A 90 -26.48 9.24 5.20
C GLU A 90 -26.22 9.95 6.55
N ARG A 91 -25.13 9.61 7.23
CA ARG A 91 -24.68 10.24 8.49
C ARG A 91 -23.68 11.38 8.26
N GLY A 92 -23.36 11.69 7.01
CA GLY A 92 -22.33 12.66 6.65
C GLY A 92 -20.91 12.19 6.97
N ILE A 93 -20.69 10.88 7.10
CA ILE A 93 -19.38 10.25 7.27
C ILE A 93 -18.87 9.82 5.90
N LYS A 94 -17.63 10.18 5.56
CA LYS A 94 -16.96 9.74 4.34
C LYS A 94 -16.05 8.54 4.63
N ILE A 95 -15.95 7.62 3.68
CA ILE A 95 -15.03 6.49 3.76
C ILE A 95 -13.72 6.86 3.03
N LEU A 96 -12.60 6.61 3.69
CA LEU A 96 -11.25 6.71 3.15
C LEU A 96 -10.62 5.31 3.20
N MET A 97 -10.25 4.79 2.03
CA MET A 97 -9.64 3.47 1.88
C MET A 97 -8.11 3.59 1.82
N ASP A 98 -7.41 2.60 2.40
CA ASP A 98 -5.99 2.44 2.11
C ASP A 98 -5.75 2.05 0.65
N LEU A 99 -4.71 2.65 0.05
CA LEU A 99 -4.27 2.40 -1.32
C LEU A 99 -2.83 1.89 -1.31
N VAL A 100 -2.66 0.57 -1.37
CA VAL A 100 -1.36 -0.10 -1.34
C VAL A 100 -0.92 -0.44 -2.76
N ILE A 101 -0.13 0.44 -3.39
CA ILE A 101 0.27 0.33 -4.80
C ILE A 101 1.77 0.14 -5.01
N ASN A 102 2.55 0.14 -3.93
CA ASN A 102 4.00 -0.10 -4.01
C ASN A 102 4.32 -1.58 -4.31
N HIS A 103 3.45 -2.49 -3.88
CA HIS A 103 3.57 -3.94 -4.08
C HIS A 103 2.19 -4.60 -4.10
N THR A 104 2.14 -5.86 -4.54
CA THR A 104 0.98 -6.74 -4.40
C THR A 104 1.43 -8.05 -3.71
N SER A 105 0.46 -8.87 -3.32
CA SER A 105 0.72 -10.26 -2.95
C SER A 105 1.41 -11.04 -4.07
N ASN A 106 2.24 -12.02 -3.70
CA ASN A 106 2.73 -13.00 -4.66
C ASN A 106 1.62 -13.92 -5.20
N GLN A 107 0.41 -13.90 -4.63
CA GLN A 107 -0.76 -14.61 -5.15
C GLN A 107 -1.57 -13.77 -6.14
N HIS A 108 -1.25 -12.48 -6.32
CA HIS A 108 -1.93 -11.61 -7.27
C HIS A 108 -1.77 -12.14 -8.71
N GLU A 109 -2.81 -12.04 -9.53
CA GLU A 109 -2.82 -12.53 -10.92
C GLU A 109 -1.64 -11.98 -11.72
N TRP A 110 -1.36 -10.68 -11.58
CA TRP A 110 -0.24 -10.02 -12.23
C TRP A 110 1.11 -10.64 -11.84
N PHE A 111 1.33 -10.96 -10.55
CA PHE A 111 2.57 -11.59 -10.11
C PHE A 111 2.71 -12.99 -10.73
N GLN A 112 1.63 -13.76 -10.73
CA GLN A 112 1.60 -15.11 -11.32
C GLN A 112 1.92 -15.08 -12.81
N LYS A 113 1.31 -14.14 -13.56
CA LYS A 113 1.57 -13.94 -14.99
C LYS A 113 2.98 -13.40 -15.26
N SER A 114 3.46 -12.46 -14.44
CA SER A 114 4.81 -11.89 -14.56
C SER A 114 5.90 -12.95 -14.34
N ARG A 115 5.75 -13.80 -13.30
CA ARG A 115 6.65 -14.92 -13.02
C ARG A 115 6.74 -15.92 -14.16
N GLN A 116 5.65 -16.10 -14.90
CA GLN A 116 5.57 -16.98 -16.08
C GLN A 116 5.98 -16.27 -17.38
N ARG A 117 6.41 -15.00 -17.32
CA ARG A 117 6.77 -14.17 -18.49
C ARG A 117 5.62 -14.03 -19.50
N ILE A 118 4.39 -13.96 -19.03
CA ILE A 118 3.19 -13.74 -19.86
C ILE A 118 3.05 -12.24 -20.16
N ALA A 119 2.98 -11.85 -21.43
CA ALA A 119 2.72 -10.47 -21.84
C ALA A 119 1.26 -10.04 -21.54
N PRO A 120 1.00 -8.76 -21.21
CA PRO A 120 1.96 -7.66 -21.02
C PRO A 120 2.59 -7.61 -19.61
N TYR A 121 2.30 -8.56 -18.73
CA TYR A 121 2.67 -8.53 -17.30
C TYR A 121 4.15 -8.81 -17.01
N THR A 122 4.97 -9.08 -18.02
CA THR A 122 6.36 -9.54 -17.83
C THR A 122 7.18 -8.56 -16.99
N ASP A 123 7.01 -7.26 -17.22
CA ASP A 123 7.78 -6.20 -16.57
C ASP A 123 6.98 -5.45 -15.48
N TYR A 124 5.87 -6.02 -15.01
CA TYR A 124 5.09 -5.46 -13.89
C TYR A 124 5.83 -5.56 -12.54
N TYR A 125 6.87 -6.40 -12.45
CA TYR A 125 7.70 -6.57 -11.26
C TYR A 125 9.17 -6.50 -11.61
N ILE A 126 10.00 -6.15 -10.62
CA ILE A 126 11.44 -6.05 -10.79
C ILE A 126 12.06 -7.46 -10.67
N TRP A 127 12.39 -8.06 -11.80
CA TRP A 127 13.11 -9.33 -11.87
C TRP A 127 14.60 -9.10 -12.10
N GLN A 128 15.45 -9.74 -11.30
CA GLN A 128 16.90 -9.73 -11.49
C GLN A 128 17.44 -11.16 -11.41
N PRO A 129 18.45 -11.53 -12.22
CA PRO A 129 19.15 -12.79 -12.05
C PRO A 129 19.77 -12.89 -10.65
N ALA A 130 19.74 -14.09 -10.07
CA ALA A 130 20.45 -14.35 -8.83
C ALA A 130 21.96 -14.13 -9.00
N ARG A 131 22.60 -13.40 -8.08
CA ARG A 131 24.07 -13.30 -8.05
C ARG A 131 24.66 -14.62 -7.52
N ASN A 132 25.64 -15.17 -8.23
CA ASN A 132 26.42 -16.35 -7.83
C ASN A 132 25.61 -17.65 -7.59
N GLY A 133 24.44 -17.81 -8.22
CA GLY A 133 23.64 -19.03 -8.12
C GLY A 133 23.02 -19.30 -6.74
N LYS A 134 23.15 -18.37 -5.78
CA LYS A 134 22.46 -18.44 -4.50
C LYS A 134 21.03 -17.95 -4.68
N LYS A 135 20.04 -18.64 -4.10
CA LYS A 135 18.65 -18.14 -4.08
C LYS A 135 18.64 -16.75 -3.46
N ALA A 136 17.89 -15.82 -4.06
CA ALA A 136 17.59 -14.54 -3.41
C ALA A 136 16.83 -14.85 -2.12
N THR A 137 17.53 -14.79 -0.98
CA THR A 137 16.91 -14.71 0.33
C THR A 137 16.40 -13.28 0.51
N LEU A 138 15.32 -13.09 1.26
CA LEU A 138 15.03 -11.79 1.85
C LEU A 138 16.30 -11.40 2.60
N THR A 139 17.01 -10.42 2.07
CA THR A 139 18.26 -9.90 2.62
C THR A 139 17.98 -9.49 4.05
N ASP A 140 18.74 -10.05 5.00
CA ASP A 140 18.84 -9.46 6.35
C ASP A 140 19.20 -7.98 6.17
N ILE A 141 18.75 -7.10 7.06
CA ILE A 141 18.98 -5.64 6.95
C ILE A 141 20.47 -5.32 6.69
N ASP A 142 21.36 -6.14 7.22
CA ASP A 142 22.82 -6.05 7.04
C ASP A 142 23.26 -6.23 5.56
N ASP A 143 22.55 -7.07 4.79
CA ASP A 143 22.83 -7.26 3.35
C ASP A 143 22.40 -6.04 2.52
N ILE A 144 21.40 -5.27 2.97
CA ILE A 144 20.93 -4.05 2.28
C ILE A 144 21.98 -2.94 2.37
N GLU A 145 22.54 -2.70 3.55
CA GLU A 145 23.60 -1.70 3.74
C GLU A 145 24.83 -2.02 2.88
N GLN A 146 25.18 -3.30 2.77
CA GLN A 146 26.30 -3.74 1.94
C GLN A 146 26.02 -3.52 0.45
N ILE A 147 24.81 -3.80 -0.02
CA ILE A 147 24.38 -3.55 -1.41
C ILE A 147 24.35 -2.05 -1.73
N GLU A 148 23.87 -1.21 -0.81
CA GLU A 148 23.85 0.25 -1.00
C GLU A 148 25.26 0.83 -1.01
N THR A 149 26.14 0.36 -0.12
CA THR A 149 27.56 0.74 -0.09
C THR A 149 28.30 0.34 -1.37
N GLU A 150 28.07 -0.87 -1.87
CA GLU A 150 28.62 -1.33 -3.17
C GLU A 150 28.11 -0.49 -4.35
N ARG A 151 26.82 -0.12 -4.35
CA ARG A 151 26.25 0.75 -5.39
C ARG A 151 26.84 2.17 -5.32
N PHE A 152 27.05 2.71 -4.13
CA PHE A 152 27.64 4.04 -3.95
C PHE A 152 29.10 4.08 -4.41
N ASN A 153 29.88 3.03 -4.10
CA ASN A 153 31.28 2.93 -4.50
C ASN A 153 31.44 2.69 -6.01
N ASN A 154 30.54 1.93 -6.63
CA ASN A 154 30.56 1.66 -8.07
C ASN A 154 29.99 2.79 -8.95
N ASN A 155 29.25 3.75 -8.36
CA ASN A 155 28.74 4.95 -9.05
C ASN A 155 29.60 6.21 -8.79
N SER A 156 30.90 6.02 -8.53
CA SER A 156 31.88 7.12 -8.40
C SER A 156 32.02 8.02 -9.64
N THR A 157 31.33 7.73 -10.74
CA THR A 157 31.28 8.55 -11.96
C THR A 157 30.42 9.82 -11.87
N LEU A 158 29.65 10.04 -10.80
CA LEU A 158 28.84 11.28 -10.66
C LEU A 158 29.58 12.46 -10.02
N GLN A 159 30.71 12.26 -9.34
CA GLN A 159 31.56 13.37 -8.88
C GLN A 159 32.48 13.91 -9.98
N ASP A 160 32.86 13.09 -10.96
CA ASP A 160 33.79 13.50 -12.03
C ASP A 160 33.13 14.38 -13.11
N ILE A 161 31.80 14.31 -13.27
CA ILE A 161 31.06 15.11 -14.27
C ILE A 161 30.90 16.58 -13.82
N ALA A 162 31.00 16.86 -12.51
CA ALA A 162 30.86 18.22 -11.98
C ALA A 162 32.15 19.05 -12.06
N THR A 163 33.33 18.41 -12.17
CA THR A 163 34.64 19.09 -12.15
C THR A 163 35.18 19.42 -13.54
N GLN A 164 34.65 18.84 -14.62
CA GLN A 164 35.12 19.10 -16.00
C GLN A 164 34.51 20.33 -16.69
N LYS A 165 33.69 21.15 -16.01
CA LYS A 165 33.09 22.36 -16.61
C LYS A 165 33.72 23.70 -16.23
N HIS A 166 34.86 23.72 -15.51
CA HIS A 166 35.41 25.00 -15.02
C HIS A 166 36.81 25.41 -15.50
N ASP A 167 37.49 24.64 -16.35
CA ASP A 167 38.88 24.95 -16.76
C ASP A 167 39.06 25.33 -18.23
N GLY A 168 37.99 25.76 -18.90
CA GLY A 168 37.99 26.07 -20.34
C GLY A 168 38.18 27.53 -20.74
N ASP A 169 38.46 28.46 -19.83
CA ASP A 169 38.44 29.89 -20.21
C ASP A 169 39.43 30.76 -19.43
N LYS A 170 40.75 30.49 -19.57
CA LYS A 170 41.81 31.48 -19.27
C LYS A 170 43.03 31.31 -20.18
N LYS A 171 43.39 32.45 -20.81
CA LYS A 171 44.64 32.79 -21.55
C LYS A 171 44.59 32.39 -23.04
N THR A 172 44.85 33.28 -24.00
CA THR A 172 45.82 34.38 -24.01
C THR A 172 45.46 35.43 -25.08
N THR A 173 45.79 36.69 -24.77
CA THR A 173 46.22 37.80 -25.65
C THR A 173 46.28 37.59 -27.15
#